data_AF-A0A665VR89-F1
#
_entry.id   AF-A0A665VR89-F1
#
_cell.length_a   1.000
_cell.length_b   1.000
_cell.length_c   1.000
_cell.angle_alpha   90.00
_cell.angle_beta   90.00
_cell.angle_gamma   90.00
#
_symmetry.space_group_name_H-M   'P 1'
#
loop_
_entity.id
_entity.type
_entity.pdbx_description
1 polymer ?
#
loop_
_entity_poly.entity_id
_entity_poly.type
_entity_poly.pdbx_seq_one_letter_code
_entity_poly.pdbx_strand_id
1 'polypeptide(L)'
;MQEARLTNRQKKQINDCLQRDLEKEKRRLQNILATGQEEPTAASSQNVPKCFKSDVMEERDEYQEVLNEIEERRQFLADMASLGQEKQYTNIINTEISQKIRELEVLDKARIQKNIVNSRKEETEEQIQNVDS
;
A
#
# COMPACT_ATOMS: atom_id res chain seq x y z
N MET A 1 -15.61 42.62 -11.83
CA MET A 1 -14.87 41.95 -10.72
C MET A 1 -14.03 43.01 -10.04
N GLN A 2 -14.26 43.31 -8.75
CA GLN A 2 -13.38 44.24 -8.01
C GLN A 2 -12.19 43.43 -7.48
N GLU A 3 -10.97 43.83 -7.79
CA GLU A 3 -9.76 43.20 -7.26
C GLU A 3 -9.52 43.67 -5.82
N ALA A 4 -9.45 42.73 -4.88
CA ALA A 4 -9.16 43.02 -3.49
C ALA A 4 -7.71 43.50 -3.33
N ARG A 5 -7.51 44.80 -3.08
CA ARG A 5 -6.19 45.38 -2.81
C ARG A 5 -5.82 45.17 -1.35
N LEU A 6 -4.87 44.26 -1.10
CA LEU A 6 -4.31 44.03 0.23
C LEU A 6 -3.52 45.25 0.72
N THR A 7 -3.72 45.61 1.99
CA THR A 7 -2.96 46.68 2.65
C THR A 7 -1.52 46.24 2.93
N ASN A 8 -0.59 47.18 3.07
CA ASN A 8 0.83 46.88 3.35
C ASN A 8 1.01 46.09 4.66
N ARG A 9 0.15 46.32 5.66
CA ARG A 9 0.16 45.57 6.92
C ARG A 9 -0.25 44.11 6.72
N GLN A 10 -1.29 43.86 5.92
CA GLN A 10 -1.72 42.50 5.58
C GLN A 10 -0.66 41.77 4.74
N LYS A 11 -0.06 42.45 3.76
CA LYS A 11 1.04 41.89 2.96
C LYS A 11 2.23 41.46 3.82
N LYS A 12 2.64 42.31 4.78
CA LYS A 12 3.72 41.98 5.73
C LYS A 12 3.36 40.78 6.59
N GLN A 13 2.16 40.75 7.16
CA GLN A 13 1.71 39.65 8.02
C GLN A 13 1.65 38.31 7.28
N ILE A 14 1.21 38.31 6.01
CA ILE A 14 1.23 37.12 5.15
C ILE A 14 2.67 36.68 4.89
N ASN A 15 3.57 37.61 4.56
CA ASN A 15 4.98 37.29 4.32
C ASN A 15 5.65 36.70 5.57
N ASP A 16 5.43 37.28 6.74
CA ASP A 16 5.98 36.81 8.02
C ASP A 16 5.43 35.43 8.42
N CYS A 17 4.18 35.10 8.07
CA CYS A 17 3.63 33.74 8.25
C CYS A 17 4.26 32.74 7.27
N LEU A 18 4.33 33.10 5.98
CA LEU A 18 4.92 32.25 4.94
C LEU A 18 6.41 31.97 5.20
N GLN A 19 7.17 32.96 5.65
CA GLN A 19 8.58 32.77 6.01
C GLN A 19 8.75 31.81 7.19
N ARG A 20 7.91 31.92 8.22
CA ARG A 20 7.94 31.00 9.36
C ARG A 20 7.60 29.56 8.97
N ASP A 21 6.68 29.37 8.03
CA ASP A 21 6.31 28.04 7.55
C ASP A 21 7.41 27.43 6.64
N LEU A 22 8.04 28.25 5.78
CA LEU A 22 9.19 27.81 4.98
C LEU A 22 10.40 27.44 5.84
N GLU A 23 10.66 28.17 6.92
CA GLU A 23 11.77 27.87 7.83
C GLU A 23 11.57 26.56 8.60
N LYS A 24 10.33 26.25 8.98
CA LYS A 24 9.98 24.95 9.57
C LYS A 24 10.19 23.81 8.58
N GLU A 25 9.73 23.97 7.34
CA GLU A 25 9.90 22.94 6.30
C GLU A 25 11.37 22.74 5.96
N LYS A 26 12.16 23.81 5.87
CA LYS A 26 13.61 23.72 5.64
C LYS A 26 14.30 22.92 6.74
N ARG A 27 13.95 23.14 8.01
CA ARG A 27 14.52 22.38 9.14
C ARG A 27 14.10 20.91 9.11
N ARG A 28 12.82 20.64 8.80
CA ARG A 28 12.29 19.28 8.64
C ARG A 28 13.08 18.50 7.58
N LEU A 29 13.23 19.08 6.38
CA LEU A 29 13.96 18.47 5.28
C LEU A 29 15.45 18.31 5.59
N GLN A 30 16.07 19.29 6.24
CA GLN A 30 17.47 19.18 6.67
C GLN A 30 17.70 17.98 7.58
N ASN A 31 16.80 17.73 8.53
CA ASN A 31 16.89 16.60 9.44
C ASN A 31 16.69 15.26 8.71
N ILE A 32 15.72 15.19 7.81
CA ILE A 32 15.51 14.00 6.96
C ILE A 32 16.77 13.69 6.14
N LEU A 33 17.40 14.70 5.53
CA LEU A 33 18.61 14.48 4.73
C LEU A 33 19.83 14.14 5.58
N ALA A 34 19.95 14.69 6.79
CA ALA A 34 21.11 14.48 7.65
C ALA A 34 21.05 13.16 8.44
N THR A 35 19.88 12.81 8.98
CA THR A 35 19.72 11.69 9.92
C THR A 35 18.74 10.62 9.42
N GLY A 36 18.00 10.89 8.34
CA GLY A 36 16.96 9.98 7.82
C GLY A 36 15.67 9.99 8.64
N GLN A 37 15.54 10.84 9.66
CA GLN A 37 14.38 10.85 10.55
C GLN A 37 13.76 12.25 10.65
N GLU A 38 12.43 12.28 10.65
CA GLU A 38 11.64 13.49 10.86
C GLU A 38 11.52 13.78 12.36
N GLU A 39 11.76 15.03 12.79
CA GLU A 39 11.61 15.45 14.18
C GLU A 39 10.16 15.23 14.67
N PRO A 40 9.96 14.68 15.89
CA PRO A 40 8.62 14.52 16.44
C PRO A 40 8.06 15.90 16.82
N THR A 41 7.27 16.48 15.92
CA THR A 41 6.34 17.54 16.31
C THR A 41 5.29 16.93 17.23
N ALA A 42 5.09 17.54 18.41
CA ALA A 42 4.26 17.05 19.51
C ALA A 42 2.74 16.95 19.22
N ALA A 43 2.34 16.81 17.96
CA ALA A 43 0.96 16.65 17.52
C ALA A 43 0.74 15.49 16.54
N SER A 44 1.79 14.77 16.10
CA SER A 44 1.63 13.63 15.18
C SER A 44 1.89 12.30 15.90
N SER A 45 0.99 11.95 16.82
CA SER A 45 0.89 10.62 17.42
C SER A 45 -0.53 10.14 17.22
N GLN A 46 -0.79 9.54 16.04
CA GLN A 46 -1.99 8.82 15.59
C GLN A 46 -2.00 8.99 14.05
N ASN A 47 -1.70 8.03 13.19
CA ASN A 47 -1.89 6.60 13.23
C ASN A 47 -0.90 5.99 12.23
N VAL A 48 0.10 5.26 12.72
CA VAL A 48 0.73 4.23 11.89
C VAL A 48 0.15 2.93 12.43
N PRO A 49 -0.76 2.25 11.72
CA PRO A 49 -1.05 0.88 12.05
C PRO A 49 0.24 0.12 11.74
N LYS A 50 1.02 -0.11 12.79
CA LYS A 50 2.03 -1.15 12.86
C LYS A 50 1.25 -2.45 12.63
N CYS A 51 1.12 -2.84 11.37
CA CYS A 51 0.33 -4.00 10.98
C CYS A 51 0.96 -5.21 11.67
N PHE A 52 0.14 -5.82 12.51
CA PHE A 52 0.51 -6.91 13.38
C PHE A 52 0.82 -8.12 12.50
N LYS A 53 2.04 -8.65 12.68
CA LYS A 53 2.40 -10.01 12.33
C LYS A 53 1.43 -10.96 13.05
N SER A 54 0.49 -11.53 12.30
CA SER A 54 -0.29 -12.68 12.75
C SER A 54 -0.29 -13.69 11.61
N ASP A 55 0.50 -14.75 11.77
CA ASP A 55 0.77 -15.86 10.84
C ASP A 55 -0.48 -16.66 10.37
N VAL A 56 -1.69 -16.21 10.70
CA VAL A 56 -2.97 -16.78 10.23
C VAL A 56 -3.69 -15.84 9.24
N MET A 57 -3.32 -14.55 9.20
CA MET A 57 -3.82 -13.58 8.20
C MET A 57 -2.94 -13.52 6.95
N GLU A 58 -1.69 -13.99 7.00
CA GLU A 58 -0.70 -13.84 5.92
C GLU A 58 -1.18 -14.44 4.60
N GLU A 59 -1.83 -15.62 4.62
CA GLU A 59 -2.29 -16.24 3.37
C GLU A 59 -3.38 -15.42 2.66
N ARG A 60 -4.23 -14.69 3.41
CA ARG A 60 -5.24 -13.79 2.83
C ARG A 60 -4.60 -12.55 2.21
N ASP A 61 -3.55 -12.05 2.85
CA ASP A 61 -2.86 -10.82 2.47
C ASP A 61 -2.10 -11.01 1.14
N GLU A 62 -1.35 -12.09 0.97
CA GLU A 62 -0.56 -12.35 -0.25
C GLU A 62 -1.43 -12.44 -1.52
N TYR A 63 -2.55 -13.16 -1.47
CA TYR A 63 -3.46 -13.27 -2.61
C TYR A 63 -4.11 -11.92 -2.95
N GLN A 64 -4.49 -11.16 -1.93
CA GLN A 64 -5.09 -9.84 -2.13
C GLN A 64 -4.07 -8.84 -2.66
N GLU A 65 -2.82 -8.92 -2.20
CA GLU A 65 -1.71 -8.12 -2.70
C GLU A 65 -1.46 -8.38 -4.18
N VAL A 66 -1.38 -9.65 -4.60
CA VAL A 66 -1.21 -10.01 -6.02
C VAL A 66 -2.36 -9.49 -6.89
N LEU A 67 -3.61 -9.51 -6.39
CA LEU A 67 -4.74 -8.91 -7.10
C LEU A 67 -4.62 -7.40 -7.23
N ASN A 68 -4.24 -6.70 -6.15
CA ASN A 68 -4.04 -5.25 -6.17
C ASN A 68 -2.94 -4.88 -7.16
N GLU A 69 -1.83 -5.61 -7.14
CA GLU A 69 -0.70 -5.46 -8.05
C GLU A 69 -1.06 -5.63 -9.54
N ILE A 70 -1.99 -6.55 -9.85
CA ILE A 70 -2.51 -6.71 -11.22
C ILE A 70 -3.32 -5.47 -11.62
N GLU A 71 -4.19 -4.99 -10.72
CA GLU A 71 -5.03 -3.83 -10.99
C GLU A 71 -4.20 -2.54 -11.15
N GLU A 72 -3.20 -2.33 -10.29
CA GLU A 72 -2.26 -1.21 -10.41
C GLU A 72 -1.54 -1.20 -11.76
N ARG A 73 -1.12 -2.37 -12.26
CA ARG A 73 -0.50 -2.50 -13.58
C ARG A 73 -1.46 -2.19 -14.72
N ARG A 74 -2.72 -2.59 -14.60
CA ARG A 74 -3.76 -2.22 -15.57
C ARG A 74 -4.03 -0.73 -15.57
N GLN A 75 -4.11 -0.12 -14.39
CA GLN A 75 -4.30 1.32 -14.25
C GLN A 75 -3.11 2.09 -14.82
N PHE A 76 -1.89 1.63 -14.57
CA PHE A 76 -0.69 2.21 -15.17
C PHE A 76 -0.76 2.22 -16.71
N LEU A 77 -1.20 1.12 -17.34
CA LEU A 77 -1.40 1.11 -18.80
C LEU A 77 -2.47 2.11 -19.25
N ALA A 78 -3.56 2.25 -18.51
CA ALA A 78 -4.61 3.23 -18.82
C ALA A 78 -4.09 4.68 -18.71
N ASP A 79 -3.26 4.96 -17.70
CA ASP A 79 -2.62 6.26 -17.52
C ASP A 79 -1.64 6.54 -18.66
N MET A 80 -0.82 5.56 -19.04
CA MET A 80 0.10 5.69 -20.19
C MET A 80 -0.63 5.80 -21.52
N ALA A 81 -1.78 5.16 -21.68
CA ALA A 81 -2.65 5.31 -22.85
C ALA A 81 -3.22 6.72 -22.96
N SER A 82 -3.61 7.30 -21.82
CA SER A 82 -4.07 8.70 -21.74
C SER A 82 -2.96 9.70 -22.14
N LEU A 83 -1.70 9.32 -21.93
CA LEU A 83 -0.51 10.08 -22.36
C LEU A 83 -0.05 9.74 -23.79
N GLY A 84 -0.68 8.77 -24.46
CA GLY A 84 -0.30 8.30 -25.80
C GLY A 84 0.98 7.46 -25.86
N GLN A 85 1.50 7.02 -24.71
CA GLN A 85 2.76 6.27 -24.58
C GLN A 85 2.57 4.76 -24.33
N GLU A 86 1.33 4.28 -24.31
CA GLU A 86 0.97 2.88 -24.05
C GLU A 86 1.84 1.87 -24.81
N LYS A 87 2.08 2.09 -26.11
CA LYS A 87 2.80 1.15 -26.98
C LYS A 87 4.20 0.77 -26.49
N GLN A 88 4.85 1.63 -25.72
CA GLN A 88 6.18 1.36 -25.16
C GLN A 88 6.11 0.39 -23.97
N TYR A 89 4.98 0.36 -23.28
CA TYR A 89 4.81 -0.35 -22.02
C TYR A 89 3.89 -1.57 -22.13
N THR A 90 3.02 -1.64 -23.14
CA THR A 90 2.05 -2.74 -23.33
C THR A 90 2.68 -4.11 -23.16
N ASN A 91 3.78 -4.39 -23.86
CA ASN A 91 4.39 -5.72 -23.85
C ASN A 91 5.01 -6.06 -22.50
N ILE A 92 5.66 -5.09 -21.86
CA ILE A 92 6.32 -5.26 -20.56
C ILE A 92 5.25 -5.53 -19.50
N ILE A 93 4.25 -4.65 -19.42
CA ILE A 93 3.21 -4.74 -18.40
C ILE A 93 2.33 -5.98 -18.60
N ASN A 94 1.99 -6.35 -19.83
CA ASN A 94 1.26 -7.60 -20.08
C ASN A 94 2.05 -8.83 -19.65
N THR A 95 3.37 -8.81 -19.78
CA THR A 95 4.24 -9.89 -19.30
C THR A 95 4.22 -9.96 -17.78
N GLU A 96 4.28 -8.81 -17.09
CA GLU A 96 4.19 -8.76 -15.63
C GLU A 96 2.81 -9.18 -15.11
N ILE A 97 1.73 -8.73 -15.74
CA ILE A 97 0.36 -9.17 -15.42
C ILE A 97 0.27 -10.69 -15.58
N SER A 98 0.81 -11.24 -16.67
CA SER A 98 0.83 -12.69 -16.89
C SER A 98 1.64 -13.44 -15.82
N GLN A 99 2.73 -12.86 -15.33
CA GLN A 99 3.51 -13.43 -14.24
C GLN A 99 2.72 -13.42 -12.93
N LYS A 100 2.06 -12.30 -12.60
CA LYS A 100 1.24 -12.15 -11.40
C LYS A 100 0.01 -13.07 -11.42
N ILE A 101 -0.62 -13.28 -12.57
CA ILE A 101 -1.70 -14.26 -12.72
C ILE A 101 -1.22 -15.68 -12.39
N ARG A 102 -0.02 -16.08 -12.87
CA ARG A 102 0.54 -17.39 -12.54
C ARG A 102 0.85 -17.53 -11.04
N GLU A 103 1.37 -16.48 -10.42
CA GLU A 103 1.58 -16.43 -8.97
C GLU A 103 0.26 -16.62 -8.22
N LEU A 104 -0.79 -15.93 -8.66
CA LEU A 104 -2.14 -16.05 -8.10
C LEU A 104 -2.70 -17.48 -8.22
N GLU A 105 -2.51 -18.14 -9.37
CA GLU A 105 -2.92 -19.53 -9.59
C GLU A 105 -2.19 -20.51 -8.67
N VAL A 106 -0.90 -20.27 -8.38
CA VAL A 106 -0.12 -21.11 -7.47
C VAL A 106 -0.64 -20.98 -6.05
N LEU A 107 -0.90 -19.75 -5.60
CA LEU A 107 -1.49 -19.47 -4.29
C LEU A 107 -2.88 -20.10 -4.15
N ASP A 108 -3.72 -20.02 -5.18
CA ASP A 108 -5.05 -20.62 -5.18
C ASP A 108 -4.99 -22.16 -5.11
N LYS A 109 -4.09 -22.79 -5.89
CA LYS A 109 -3.86 -24.24 -5.82
C LYS A 109 -3.35 -24.68 -4.44
N ALA A 110 -2.49 -23.91 -3.81
CA ALA A 110 -1.99 -24.19 -2.47
C ALA A 110 -3.12 -24.15 -1.43
N ARG A 111 -4.00 -23.14 -1.50
CA ARG A 111 -5.20 -23.03 -0.65
C ARG A 111 -6.15 -24.21 -0.82
N ILE A 112 -6.43 -24.61 -2.06
CA ILE A 112 -7.30 -25.75 -2.35
C ILE A 112 -6.70 -27.04 -1.75
N GLN A 113 -5.39 -27.27 -1.92
CA GLN A 113 -4.72 -28.42 -1.33
C GLN A 113 -4.75 -28.41 0.20
N LYS A 114 -4.51 -27.25 0.83
CA LYS A 114 -4.57 -27.08 2.28
C LYS A 114 -5.97 -27.38 2.82
N ASN A 115 -7.01 -26.87 2.18
CA ASN A 115 -8.40 -27.17 2.56
C ASN A 115 -8.73 -28.66 2.44
N ILE A 116 -8.32 -29.33 1.35
CA ILE A 116 -8.52 -30.78 1.17
C ILE A 116 -7.78 -31.60 2.24
N VAL A 117 -6.58 -31.19 2.64
CA VAL A 117 -5.80 -31.86 3.68
C VAL A 117 -6.43 -31.65 5.06
N ASN A 118 -6.97 -30.47 5.35
CA ASN A 118 -7.67 -30.20 6.60
C ASN A 118 -8.96 -31.03 6.72
N SER A 119 -9.77 -31.12 5.66
CA SER A 119 -10.98 -31.96 5.68
C SER A 119 -10.70 -33.45 5.92
N ARG A 120 -9.54 -33.97 5.49
CA ARG A 120 -9.13 -35.36 5.77
C ARG A 120 -8.58 -35.58 7.18
N LYS A 121 -8.12 -34.54 7.87
CA LYS A 121 -7.67 -34.63 9.27
C LYS A 121 -8.85 -34.65 10.24
N GLU A 122 -9.92 -33.93 9.94
CA GLU A 122 -11.15 -33.96 10.72
C GLU A 122 -11.80 -35.37 10.68
N GLU A 123 -11.78 -36.04 9.52
CA GLU A 123 -12.27 -37.44 9.39
C GLU A 123 -11.45 -38.48 10.18
N THR A 124 -10.18 -38.19 10.50
CA THR A 124 -9.32 -39.11 11.25
C THR A 124 -9.41 -38.93 12.76
N GLU A 125 -9.78 -37.75 13.25
CA GLU A 125 -10.01 -37.51 14.69
C GLU A 125 -11.35 -38.08 15.18
N GLU A 126 -12.40 -38.10 14.36
CA GLU A 126 -13.69 -38.74 14.70
C GLU A 126 -13.61 -40.28 14.75
N GLN A 127 -12.63 -40.90 14.08
CA GLN A 127 -12.45 -42.36 14.10
C GLN A 127 -11.68 -42.86 15.32
N ILE A 128 -10.87 -42.03 15.98
CA ILE A 128 -10.10 -42.43 17.17
C ILE A 128 -10.99 -42.43 18.44
N GLN A 129 -12.09 -41.67 18.45
CA GLN A 129 -13.00 -41.60 19.60
C GLN A 129 -14.07 -42.72 19.64
N ASN A 130 -14.20 -43.50 18.56
CA ASN A 130 -15.21 -44.56 18.43
C ASN A 130 -14.67 -45.99 18.64
N VAL A 131 -13.41 -46.16 19.06
CA VAL A 131 -12.78 -47.49 19.27
C VAL A 131 -12.68 -47.88 20.76
N ASP A 132 -13.08 -47.01 21.70
CA ASP A 132 -12.95 -47.26 23.15
C ASP A 132 -14.30 -47.29 23.90
N SER A 133 -15.34 -47.92 23.31
CA SER A 133 -16.61 -48.21 24.00
C SER A 133 -17.09 -49.64 23.77
#